data_AF-A0A3L5H436-F1
#
_entry.id   AF-A0A3L5H436-F1
#
_cell.length_a   1.000
_cell.length_b   1.000
_cell.length_c   1.000
_cell.angle_alpha   90.00
_cell.angle_beta   90.00
_cell.angle_gamma   90.00
#
_symmetry.space_group_name_H-M   'P 1'
#
loop_
_entity.id
_entity.type
_entity.pdbx_description
1 polymer ?
#
loop_
_entity_poly.entity_id
_entity_poly.type
_entity_poly.pdbx_seq_one_letter_code
_entity_poly.pdbx_strand_id
1 'polypeptide(L)'
;MSNKIENPVVLIHKRENHDSYAVAITNGSHDFYDGLLMASVSPDEADNSFAVFAMVGYYMAAEIEKLRAQRDALAAENAALKESERAFDEMCAEEHGDNWVSELTETPATDTFLAEVRAQGVDMARNAMIDFVDGEVGPNKNVPGLIRGAEICVSIAEQLRKGVIQ
;
A
#
# COMPACT_ATOMS: atom_id res chain seq x y z
N MET A 1 -18.32 25.29 2.29
CA MET A 1 -17.31 24.94 1.28
C MET A 1 -16.95 23.49 1.54
N SER A 2 -17.06 22.60 0.57
CA SER A 2 -16.59 21.22 0.73
C SER A 2 -15.07 21.29 0.82
N ASN A 3 -14.51 20.92 1.97
CA ASN A 3 -13.06 20.76 2.09
C ASN A 3 -12.66 19.65 1.12
N LYS A 4 -11.89 20.02 0.09
CA LYS A 4 -11.32 19.08 -0.86
C LYS A 4 -10.45 18.09 -0.07
N ILE A 5 -10.64 16.79 -0.27
CA ILE A 5 -9.73 15.77 0.27
C ILE A 5 -8.43 15.85 -0.53
N GLU A 6 -7.32 16.19 0.12
CA GLU A 6 -6.05 16.45 -0.55
C GLU A 6 -5.26 15.15 -0.80
N ASN A 7 -5.33 14.20 0.14
CA ASN A 7 -4.67 12.90 0.11
C ASN A 7 -5.70 11.77 0.28
N PRO A 8 -6.51 11.44 -0.74
CA PRO A 8 -7.56 10.45 -0.60
C PRO A 8 -7.00 9.04 -0.39
N VAL A 9 -7.34 8.39 0.72
CA VAL A 9 -7.09 6.96 0.96
C VAL A 9 -8.43 6.22 0.95
N VAL A 10 -8.55 5.20 0.09
CA VAL A 10 -9.78 4.41 -0.07
C VAL A 10 -9.63 3.09 0.69
N LEU A 11 -10.39 2.97 1.77
CA LEU A 11 -10.45 1.81 2.64
C LEU A 11 -11.71 1.00 2.32
N ILE A 12 -11.52 -0.28 2.05
CA ILE A 12 -12.59 -1.21 1.70
C ILE A 12 -12.64 -2.28 2.78
N HIS A 13 -13.77 -2.38 3.48
CA HIS A 13 -13.97 -3.34 4.55
C HIS A 13 -15.11 -4.29 4.19
N LYS A 14 -14.80 -5.60 4.07
CA LYS A 14 -15.82 -6.65 3.95
C LYS A 14 -16.36 -6.98 5.33
N ARG A 15 -17.68 -6.90 5.51
CA ARG A 15 -18.31 -7.28 6.79
C ARG A 15 -18.26 -8.80 6.97
N GLU A 16 -17.83 -9.28 8.14
CA GLU A 16 -17.58 -10.71 8.38
C GLU A 16 -18.80 -11.62 8.17
N ASN A 17 -20.02 -11.10 8.40
CA ASN A 17 -21.26 -11.88 8.36
C ASN A 17 -22.25 -11.39 7.30
N HIS A 18 -21.80 -10.60 6.32
CA HIS A 18 -22.66 -10.05 5.29
C HIS A 18 -21.91 -9.93 3.98
N ASP A 19 -22.58 -10.17 2.85
CA ASP A 19 -22.00 -9.90 1.52
C ASP A 19 -22.10 -8.41 1.16
N SER A 20 -21.71 -7.54 2.11
CA SER A 20 -21.65 -6.10 1.93
C SER A 20 -20.25 -5.58 2.21
N TYR A 21 -19.91 -4.50 1.51
CA TYR A 21 -18.69 -3.75 1.74
C TYR A 21 -19.03 -2.38 2.29
N ALA A 22 -18.20 -1.92 3.22
CA ALA A 22 -18.17 -0.54 3.63
C ALA A 22 -16.93 0.12 3.00
N VAL A 23 -17.13 1.27 2.35
CA VAL A 23 -16.07 2.07 1.75
C VAL A 23 -15.93 3.35 2.56
N ALA A 24 -14.73 3.61 3.05
CA ALA A 24 -14.37 4.86 3.70
C ALA A 24 -13.30 5.58 2.87
N ILE A 25 -13.46 6.89 2.70
CA ILE A 25 -12.46 7.77 2.13
C ILE A 25 -11.96 8.68 3.24
N THR A 26 -10.68 8.58 3.55
CA THR A 26 -10.00 9.43 4.54
C THR A 26 -9.11 10.46 3.81
N ASN A 27 -8.52 11.37 4.58
CA ASN A 27 -7.46 12.26 4.10
C ASN A 27 -6.09 11.82 4.65
N GLY A 28 -5.54 10.74 4.12
CA GLY A 28 -4.21 10.21 4.50
C GLY A 28 -4.21 9.16 5.62
N SER A 29 -5.36 8.87 6.23
CA SER A 29 -5.48 7.85 7.28
C SER A 29 -5.77 6.47 6.69
N HIS A 30 -5.18 5.43 7.30
CA HIS A 30 -5.50 4.04 7.00
C HIS A 30 -6.43 3.39 8.03
N ASP A 31 -6.92 4.17 9.00
CA ASP A 31 -7.98 3.74 9.89
C ASP A 31 -9.34 3.97 9.23
N PHE A 32 -10.16 2.92 9.20
CA PHE A 32 -11.51 2.97 8.66
C PHE A 32 -12.41 3.98 9.41
N TYR A 33 -12.17 4.18 10.71
CA TYR A 33 -12.97 5.08 11.55
C TYR A 33 -12.70 6.58 11.30
N ASP A 34 -11.63 6.92 10.58
CA ASP A 34 -11.29 8.30 10.19
C ASP A 34 -11.96 8.73 8.86
N GLY A 35 -12.95 7.95 8.40
CA GLY A 35 -13.67 8.21 7.16
C GLY A 35 -14.34 9.58 7.13
N LEU A 36 -13.89 10.45 6.21
CA LEU A 36 -14.53 11.73 5.91
C LEU A 36 -15.77 11.54 5.02
N LEU A 37 -15.73 10.53 4.15
CA LEU A 37 -16.86 10.06 3.37
C LEU A 37 -17.00 8.56 3.58
N MET A 38 -18.20 8.10 3.92
CA MET A 38 -18.48 6.69 4.13
C MET A 38 -19.74 6.29 3.39
N ALA A 39 -19.68 5.14 2.72
CA ALA A 39 -20.83 4.51 2.09
C ALA A 39 -20.80 3.01 2.39
N SER A 40 -21.97 2.45 2.73
CA SER A 40 -22.16 1.01 2.73
C SER A 40 -22.87 0.62 1.44
N VAL A 41 -22.39 -0.43 0.80
CA VAL A 41 -23.06 -1.00 -0.35
C VAL A 41 -23.40 -2.45 -0.09
N SER A 42 -24.65 -2.80 -0.39
CA SER A 42 -25.14 -4.16 -0.35
C SER A 42 -25.83 -4.53 -1.67
N PRO A 43 -25.61 -5.75 -2.21
CA PRO A 43 -26.18 -6.18 -3.49
C PRO A 43 -27.65 -6.61 -3.41
N ASP A 44 -28.23 -6.68 -2.21
CA ASP A 44 -29.61 -7.12 -1.94
C ASP A 44 -30.67 -5.99 -2.04
N GLU A 45 -30.27 -4.73 -2.22
CA GLU A 45 -31.18 -3.58 -2.24
C GLU A 45 -31.58 -3.09 -3.65
N ALA A 46 -31.45 -3.91 -4.69
CA ALA A 46 -31.46 -3.51 -6.12
C ALA A 46 -32.69 -2.73 -6.67
N ASP A 47 -33.77 -2.54 -5.90
CA ASP A 47 -35.06 -2.01 -6.35
C ASP A 47 -35.15 -0.46 -6.41
N ASN A 48 -34.07 0.28 -6.14
CA ASN A 48 -34.04 1.75 -6.19
C ASN A 48 -32.84 2.26 -7.02
N SER A 49 -33.00 3.38 -7.74
CA SER A 49 -31.90 4.04 -8.46
C SER A 49 -30.69 4.38 -7.58
N PHE A 50 -30.89 4.64 -6.28
CA PHE A 50 -29.79 4.78 -5.31
C PHE A 50 -29.04 3.46 -5.09
N ALA A 51 -29.75 2.33 -5.08
CA ALA A 51 -29.15 1.02 -4.91
C ALA A 51 -28.35 0.56 -6.14
N VAL A 52 -28.74 0.98 -7.35
CA VAL A 52 -27.91 0.75 -8.55
C VAL A 52 -26.57 1.48 -8.44
N PHE A 53 -26.58 2.75 -7.98
CA PHE A 53 -25.34 3.51 -7.74
C PHE A 53 -24.50 2.86 -6.63
N ALA A 54 -25.15 2.42 -5.56
CA ALA A 54 -24.49 1.66 -4.51
C ALA A 54 -23.82 0.42 -5.11
N MET A 55 -24.57 -0.45 -5.81
CA MET A 55 -24.10 -1.71 -6.39
C MET A 55 -22.88 -1.56 -7.32
N VAL A 56 -22.81 -0.47 -8.10
CA VAL A 56 -21.61 -0.12 -8.88
C VAL A 56 -20.40 0.11 -7.96
N GLY A 57 -20.59 0.86 -6.86
CA GLY A 57 -19.58 1.02 -5.82
C GLY A 57 -19.13 -0.30 -5.17
N TYR A 58 -20.05 -1.26 -4.94
CA TYR A 58 -19.70 -2.60 -4.44
C TYR A 58 -18.79 -3.34 -5.41
N TYR A 59 -19.17 -3.44 -6.69
CA TYR A 59 -18.37 -4.18 -7.66
C TYR A 59 -17.03 -3.50 -7.95
N MET A 60 -16.96 -2.16 -7.91
CA MET A 60 -15.69 -1.43 -7.96
C MET A 60 -14.80 -1.77 -6.76
N ALA A 61 -15.36 -1.78 -5.55
CA ALA A 61 -14.61 -2.11 -4.34
C ALA A 61 -14.12 -3.57 -4.37
N ALA A 62 -14.98 -4.51 -4.76
CA ALA A 62 -14.64 -5.92 -4.90
C ALA A 62 -13.53 -6.15 -5.94
N GLU A 63 -13.60 -5.47 -7.09
CA GLU A 63 -12.57 -5.58 -8.13
C GLU A 63 -11.24 -4.97 -7.66
N ILE A 64 -11.25 -3.84 -6.95
CA ILE A 64 -10.03 -3.24 -6.37
C ILE A 64 -9.37 -4.19 -5.37
N GLU A 65 -10.14 -4.83 -4.49
CA GLU A 65 -9.60 -5.81 -3.52
C GLU A 65 -8.99 -7.03 -4.22
N LYS A 66 -9.67 -7.56 -5.24
CA LYS A 66 -9.15 -8.63 -6.07
C LYS A 66 -7.85 -8.24 -6.77
N LEU A 67 -7.78 -7.05 -7.36
CA LEU A 67 -6.58 -6.55 -8.03
C LEU A 67 -5.42 -6.35 -7.04
N ARG A 68 -5.69 -5.85 -5.82
CA ARG A 68 -4.70 -5.74 -4.74
C ARG A 68 -4.11 -7.11 -4.39
N ALA A 69 -4.97 -8.11 -4.19
CA ALA A 69 -4.54 -9.48 -3.88
C ALA A 69 -3.74 -10.12 -5.03
N GLN A 70 -4.17 -9.94 -6.29
CA GLN A 70 -3.42 -10.42 -7.46
C GLN A 70 -2.04 -9.77 -7.58
N ARG A 71 -1.96 -8.46 -7.34
CA ARG A 71 -0.71 -7.71 -7.33
C ARG A 71 0.24 -8.21 -6.24
N ASP A 72 -0.26 -8.54 -5.05
CA ASP A 72 0.57 -9.09 -3.96
C ASP A 72 1.08 -10.49 -4.29
N ALA A 73 0.21 -11.33 -4.88
CA ALA A 73 0.61 -12.66 -5.34
C ALA A 73 1.70 -12.59 -6.43
N LEU A 74 1.54 -11.68 -7.40
CA LEU A 74 2.53 -11.47 -8.47
C LEU A 74 3.85 -10.91 -7.93
N ALA A 75 3.80 -10.03 -6.92
CA ALA A 75 4.99 -9.56 -6.23
C ALA A 75 5.75 -10.70 -5.54
N ALA A 76 5.03 -11.59 -4.85
CA ALA A 76 5.63 -12.76 -4.20
C ALA A 76 6.21 -13.75 -5.22
N GLU A 77 5.51 -14.02 -6.32
CA GLU A 77 6.02 -14.89 -7.40
C GLU A 77 7.29 -14.32 -8.04
N ASN A 78 7.33 -13.01 -8.33
CA ASN A 78 8.53 -12.36 -8.85
C ASN A 78 9.71 -12.46 -7.88
N ALA A 79 9.48 -12.32 -6.57
CA ALA A 79 10.54 -12.48 -5.57
C ALA A 79 11.10 -13.91 -5.56
N ALA A 80 10.21 -14.91 -5.59
CA ALA A 80 10.60 -16.33 -5.64
C ALA A 80 11.34 -16.69 -6.94
N LEU A 81 10.91 -16.16 -8.08
CA LEU A 81 11.59 -16.36 -9.37
C LEU A 81 13.00 -15.77 -9.35
N LYS A 82 13.18 -14.55 -8.81
CA LYS A 82 14.51 -13.95 -8.66
C LYS A 82 15.43 -14.75 -7.75
N GLU A 83 14.89 -15.31 -6.68
CA GLU A 83 15.67 -16.18 -5.79
C GLU A 83 16.07 -17.49 -6.49
N SER A 84 15.13 -18.11 -7.20
CA SER A 84 15.41 -19.32 -8.00
C SER A 84 16.43 -19.05 -9.11
N GLU A 85 16.38 -17.89 -9.76
CA GLU A 85 17.32 -17.50 -10.80
C GLU A 85 18.73 -17.31 -10.23
N ARG A 86 18.88 -16.65 -9.07
CA ARG A 86 20.18 -16.53 -8.40
C ARG A 86 20.75 -17.89 -8.00
N ALA A 87 19.92 -18.79 -7.48
CA ALA A 87 20.36 -20.14 -7.12
C ALA A 87 20.80 -20.95 -8.35
N PHE A 88 20.12 -20.76 -9.48
CA PHE A 88 20.52 -21.37 -10.75
C PHE A 88 21.83 -20.78 -11.28
N ASP A 89 21.97 -19.45 -11.23
CA ASP A 89 23.19 -18.74 -11.63
C ASP A 89 24.40 -19.18 -10.81
N GLU A 90 24.25 -19.34 -9.50
CA GLU A 90 25.30 -19.85 -8.61
C GLU A 90 25.69 -21.29 -8.97
N MET A 91 24.71 -22.17 -9.21
CA MET A 91 24.96 -23.55 -9.64
C MET A 91 25.72 -23.60 -10.98
N CYS A 92 25.34 -22.76 -11.94
CA CYS A 92 26.04 -22.68 -13.23
C CYS A 92 27.46 -22.10 -13.10
N ALA A 93 27.66 -21.12 -12.22
CA ALA A 93 28.98 -20.59 -11.91
C ALA A 93 29.89 -21.67 -11.28
N GLU A 94 29.35 -22.52 -10.41
CA GLU A 94 30.07 -23.66 -9.83
C GLU A 94 30.43 -24.72 -10.89
N GLU A 95 29.51 -25.04 -11.81
CA GLU A 95 29.71 -26.07 -12.84
C GLU A 95 30.69 -25.62 -13.94
N HIS A 96 30.59 -24.36 -14.37
CA HIS A 96 31.33 -23.85 -15.53
C HIS A 96 32.52 -22.95 -15.20
N GLY A 97 32.71 -22.58 -13.93
CA GLY A 97 33.84 -21.80 -13.44
C GLY A 97 34.01 -20.49 -14.21
N ASP A 98 35.25 -20.17 -14.60
CA ASP A 98 35.62 -18.91 -15.27
C ASP A 98 34.94 -18.68 -16.64
N ASN A 99 34.31 -19.70 -17.23
CA ASN A 99 33.58 -19.57 -18.49
C ASN A 99 32.12 -19.17 -18.31
N TRP A 100 31.61 -19.12 -17.07
CA TRP A 100 30.25 -18.67 -16.78
C TRP A 100 30.18 -17.14 -16.82
N VAL A 101 29.10 -16.62 -17.41
CA VAL A 101 28.76 -15.20 -17.36
C VAL A 101 27.39 -15.10 -16.72
N SER A 102 27.35 -14.51 -15.52
CA SER A 102 26.11 -14.27 -14.80
C SER A 102 25.28 -13.20 -15.49
N GLU A 103 24.02 -13.54 -15.80
CA GLU A 103 23.03 -12.61 -16.35
C GLU A 103 21.68 -12.89 -15.68
N LEU A 104 21.30 -12.02 -14.74
CA LEU A 104 20.02 -12.11 -14.03
C LEU A 104 18.95 -11.26 -14.72
N THR A 105 17.72 -11.76 -14.73
CA THR A 105 16.57 -11.08 -15.32
C THR A 105 16.17 -9.87 -14.48
N GLU A 106 16.27 -8.68 -15.07
CA GLU A 106 15.77 -7.46 -14.46
C GLU A 106 14.23 -7.34 -14.61
N THR A 107 13.55 -6.88 -13.56
CA THR A 107 12.11 -6.57 -13.61
C THR A 107 11.84 -5.13 -13.16
N PRO A 108 12.33 -4.12 -13.91
CA PRO A 108 12.38 -2.73 -13.46
C PRO A 108 11.00 -2.15 -13.11
N ALA A 109 9.94 -2.56 -13.81
CA ALA A 109 8.58 -2.14 -13.52
C ALA A 109 8.08 -2.68 -12.17
N THR A 110 8.29 -3.97 -11.92
CA THR A 110 7.91 -4.61 -10.65
C THR A 110 8.73 -4.06 -9.50
N ASP A 111 10.05 -3.89 -9.68
CA ASP A 111 10.94 -3.37 -8.65
C ASP A 111 10.60 -1.92 -8.27
N THR A 112 10.36 -1.07 -9.26
CA THR A 112 9.91 0.32 -9.05
C THR A 112 8.59 0.34 -8.28
N PHE A 113 7.65 -0.52 -8.66
CA PHE A 113 6.37 -0.61 -7.98
C PHE A 113 6.52 -1.10 -6.52
N LEU A 114 7.35 -2.10 -6.25
CA LEU A 114 7.61 -2.58 -4.87
C LEU A 114 8.35 -1.56 -4.02
N ALA A 115 9.27 -0.80 -4.60
CA ALA A 115 9.91 0.34 -3.96
C ALA A 115 8.89 1.41 -3.54
N GLU A 116 7.96 1.76 -4.43
CA GLU A 116 6.90 2.72 -4.13
C GLU A 116 5.94 2.20 -3.04
N VAL A 117 5.53 0.93 -3.08
CA VAL A 117 4.70 0.32 -2.02
C VAL A 117 5.41 0.36 -0.66
N ARG A 118 6.71 0.05 -0.61
CA ARG A 118 7.50 0.15 0.63
C ARG A 118 7.60 1.61 1.11
N ALA A 119 7.83 2.56 0.20
CA ALA A 119 7.88 3.97 0.52
C ALA A 119 6.56 4.49 1.09
N GLN A 120 5.42 4.05 0.53
CA GLN A 120 4.09 4.37 1.08
C GLN A 120 3.92 3.83 2.51
N GLY A 121 4.39 2.62 2.81
CA GLY A 121 4.38 2.10 4.17
C GLY A 121 5.21 2.95 5.15
N VAL A 122 6.33 3.50 4.70
CA VAL A 122 7.16 4.42 5.50
C VAL A 122 6.48 5.78 5.68
N ASP A 123 5.82 6.29 4.64
CA ASP A 123 5.01 7.51 4.72
C ASP A 123 3.83 7.34 5.69
N MET A 124 3.20 6.16 5.72
CA MET A 124 2.17 5.82 6.70
C MET A 124 2.71 5.87 8.13
N ALA A 125 3.87 5.26 8.39
CA ALA A 125 4.50 5.28 9.70
C ALA A 125 4.87 6.72 10.13
N ARG A 126 5.35 7.54 9.19
CA ARG A 126 5.61 8.97 9.42
C ARG A 126 4.34 9.71 9.83
N ASN A 127 3.25 9.51 9.11
CA ASN A 127 1.99 10.21 9.38
C ASN A 127 1.42 9.80 10.75
N ALA A 128 1.47 8.51 11.10
CA ALA A 128 1.06 8.03 12.42
C ALA A 128 1.87 8.69 13.57
N MET A 129 3.17 8.95 13.35
CA MET A 129 3.98 9.69 14.33
C MET A 129 3.53 11.15 14.49
N ILE A 130 3.13 11.81 13.40
CA ILE A 130 2.62 13.19 13.42
C ILE A 130 1.28 13.24 14.16
N ASP A 131 0.36 12.33 13.83
CA ASP A 131 -0.96 12.25 14.46
C ASP A 131 -0.85 12.01 15.98
N PHE A 132 0.11 11.18 16.42
CA PHE A 132 0.40 10.99 17.84
C PHE A 132 0.85 12.28 18.55
N VAL A 133 1.69 13.09 17.91
CA VAL A 133 2.12 14.39 18.47
C VAL A 133 0.93 15.31 18.63
N ASP A 134 0.12 15.44 17.58
CA ASP A 134 -0.99 16.39 17.53
C ASP A 134 -2.14 15.97 18.46
N GLY A 135 -2.42 14.67 18.55
CA GLY A 135 -3.54 14.11 19.32
C GLY A 135 -3.24 13.83 20.80
N GLU A 136 -2.06 13.30 21.13
CA GLU A 136 -1.76 12.80 22.49
C GLU A 136 -0.75 13.67 23.25
N VAL A 137 0.29 14.16 22.58
CA VAL A 137 1.39 14.91 23.24
C VAL A 137 1.04 16.39 23.41
N GLY A 138 0.31 16.95 22.45
CA GLY A 138 -0.21 18.31 22.43
C GLY A 138 0.78 19.34 21.83
N PRO A 139 0.27 20.43 21.23
CA PRO A 139 1.01 21.32 20.32
C PRO A 139 2.15 22.15 20.96
N ASN A 140 2.25 22.19 22.28
CA ASN A 140 3.24 23.00 23.02
C ASN A 140 4.34 22.17 23.70
N LYS A 141 4.50 20.88 23.35
CA LYS A 141 5.57 20.04 23.88
C LYS A 141 6.58 19.72 22.78
N ASN A 142 7.83 20.12 23.01
CA ASN A 142 8.94 19.76 22.12
C ASN A 142 9.30 18.29 22.33
N VAL A 143 9.17 17.47 21.28
CA VAL A 143 9.59 16.05 21.24
C VAL A 143 10.66 15.85 20.16
N PRO A 144 11.90 16.29 20.38
CA PRO A 144 12.96 16.28 19.37
C PRO A 144 13.21 14.91 18.75
N GLY A 145 13.11 13.84 19.53
CA GLY A 145 13.30 12.47 19.04
C GLY A 145 12.24 12.04 18.03
N LEU A 146 10.99 12.48 18.20
CA LEU A 146 9.87 12.12 17.33
C LEU A 146 9.88 12.94 16.03
N ILE A 147 10.20 14.24 16.13
CA ILE A 147 10.46 15.10 14.96
C ILE A 147 11.59 14.49 14.12
N ARG A 148 12.69 14.09 14.77
CA ARG A 148 13.80 13.46 14.06
C ARG A 148 13.43 12.12 13.43
N GLY A 149 12.60 11.31 14.10
CA GLY A 149 12.06 10.07 13.54
C GLY A 149 11.24 10.31 12.26
N ALA A 150 10.35 11.31 12.27
CA ALA A 150 9.56 11.65 11.09
C ALA A 150 10.41 12.15 9.91
N GLU A 151 11.48 12.93 10.17
CA GLU A 151 12.44 13.33 9.14
C GLU A 151 13.18 12.14 8.53
N ILE A 152 13.57 11.16 9.36
CA ILE A 152 14.23 9.94 8.90
C ILE A 152 13.30 9.14 7.98
N CYS A 153 12.02 9.03 8.31
CA CYS A 153 11.04 8.35 7.45
C CYS A 153 10.94 8.99 6.06
N VAL A 154 10.95 10.33 5.95
CA VAL A 154 10.96 11.02 4.64
C VAL A 154 12.16 10.57 3.81
N SER A 155 13.35 10.61 4.43
CA SER A 155 14.59 10.20 3.76
C SER A 155 14.56 8.73 3.31
N ILE A 156 14.02 7.83 4.15
CA ILE A 156 13.92 6.41 3.82
C ILE A 156 12.95 6.18 2.66
N ALA A 157 11.77 6.81 2.67
CA ALA A 157 10.80 6.71 1.60
C ALA A 157 11.38 7.21 0.26
N GLU A 158 12.12 8.32 0.26
CA GLU A 158 12.82 8.81 -0.94
C GLU A 158 13.90 7.85 -1.44
N GLN A 159 14.67 7.25 -0.53
CA GLN A 159 15.72 6.31 -0.92
C GLN A 159 15.15 5.01 -1.47
N LEU A 160 14.02 4.53 -0.93
CA LEU A 160 13.26 3.40 -1.47
C LEU A 160 12.78 3.71 -2.89
N ARG A 161 12.13 4.85 -3.13
CA ARG A 161 11.66 5.27 -4.49
C ARG A 161 12.78 5.37 -5.51
N LYS A 162 13.98 5.77 -5.08
CA LYS A 162 15.19 5.84 -5.93
C LYS A 162 15.87 4.48 -6.12
N GLY A 163 15.41 3.43 -5.45
CA GLY A 163 16.03 2.10 -5.47
C GLY A 163 17.42 2.05 -4.81
N VAL A 164 17.75 3.04 -3.96
CA VAL A 164 19.06 3.15 -3.29
C VAL A 164 19.16 2.17 -2.12
N ILE A 165 18.03 1.85 -1.49
CA ILE A 165 17.89 0.88 -0.39
C ILE A 165 16.70 -0.04 -0.68
N GLN A 166 16.67 -1.23 -0.07
CA GLN A 166 15.63 -2.26 -0.24
C GLN A 166 14.98 -2.67 1.07
#